data_AF-A0A5C6M5I8-F1
#
_entry.id   AF-A0A5C6M5I8-F1
#
_cell.length_a   1.000
_cell.length_b   1.000
_cell.length_c   1.000
_cell.angle_alpha   90.00
_cell.angle_beta   90.00
_cell.angle_gamma   90.00
#
_symmetry.space_group_name_H-M   'P 1'
#
loop_
_entity.id
_entity.type
_entity.pdbx_description
1 polymer ?
#
loop_
_entity_poly.entity_id
_entity_poly.type
_entity_poly.pdbx_seq_one_letter_code
_entity_poly.pdbx_strand_id
1 'polypeptide(L)'
;TAAGPVPESLLKRVAGDFSIQLVFVDGQLSLAHSKLASCPKGVRILPAAESLDTCPEWHQQENRSAISKSVFAQLNRAFTGASGAIIQVDDGVQLAAPISLVHVTTEDRQDHVLLPRHMVKLGAGASAQMV
;
A
#
# COMPACT_ATOMS: atom_id res chain seq x y z
N THR A 1 2.77 15.70 -6.77
CA THR A 1 1.49 16.10 -7.39
C THR A 1 0.37 15.38 -6.69
N ALA A 2 -0.73 16.07 -6.35
CA ALA A 2 -1.88 15.48 -5.69
C ALA A 2 -2.55 14.39 -6.56
N ALA A 3 -3.33 13.52 -5.93
CA ALA A 3 -4.18 12.55 -6.64
C ALA A 3 -5.27 13.30 -7.42
N GLY A 4 -5.60 12.82 -8.63
CA GLY A 4 -6.69 13.38 -9.43
C GLY A 4 -8.07 13.08 -8.81
N PRO A 5 -9.13 13.78 -9.23
CA PRO A 5 -10.49 13.43 -8.84
C PRO A 5 -10.82 12.03 -9.39
N VAL A 6 -11.27 11.13 -8.51
CA VAL A 6 -11.68 9.79 -8.92
C VAL A 6 -13.15 9.76 -9.27
N PRO A 7 -13.54 9.31 -10.47
CA PRO A 7 -14.93 9.10 -10.79
C PRO A 7 -15.57 8.07 -9.84
N GLU A 8 -16.70 8.40 -9.22
CA GLU A 8 -17.42 7.50 -8.31
C GLU A 8 -17.80 6.16 -8.99
N SER A 9 -18.06 6.20 -10.30
CA SER A 9 -18.32 5.01 -11.11
C SER A 9 -17.13 4.05 -11.14
N LEU A 10 -15.90 4.56 -11.13
CA LEU A 10 -14.69 3.76 -11.12
C LEU A 10 -14.50 3.09 -9.75
N LEU A 11 -14.72 3.83 -8.67
CA LEU A 11 -14.70 3.31 -7.30
C LEU A 11 -15.73 2.20 -7.09
N LYS A 12 -16.95 2.37 -7.61
CA LYS A 12 -18.00 1.33 -7.53
C LYS A 12 -17.62 0.03 -8.23
N ARG A 13 -16.84 0.09 -9.32
CA ARG A 13 -16.39 -1.11 -10.05
C ARG A 13 -15.33 -1.91 -9.30
N VAL A 14 -14.55 -1.24 -8.46
CA VAL A 14 -13.46 -1.86 -7.68
C VAL A 14 -13.81 -2.04 -6.19
N ALA A 15 -14.96 -1.54 -5.77
CA ALA A 15 -15.54 -1.78 -4.46
C ALA A 15 -15.90 -3.27 -4.34
N GLY A 16 -14.96 -4.06 -3.82
CA GLY A 16 -15.18 -5.45 -3.47
C GLY A 16 -15.86 -5.60 -2.12
N ASP A 17 -16.36 -6.81 -1.86
CA ASP A 17 -16.93 -7.20 -0.58
C ASP A 17 -15.83 -7.60 0.41
N PHE A 18 -14.94 -6.64 0.68
CA PHE A 18 -13.84 -6.79 1.64
C PHE A 18 -14.11 -5.93 2.86
N SER A 19 -13.94 -6.53 4.05
CA SER A 19 -14.04 -5.83 5.34
C SER A 19 -12.88 -4.85 5.56
N ILE A 20 -11.71 -5.14 4.97
CA ILE A 20 -10.54 -4.26 4.98
C ILE A 20 -10.11 -4.02 3.52
N GLN A 21 -10.20 -2.78 3.06
CA GLN A 21 -9.83 -2.40 1.70
C GLN A 21 -9.04 -1.10 1.71
N LEU A 22 -7.84 -1.13 1.15
CA LEU A 22 -7.00 0.05 0.92
C LEU A 22 -7.14 0.48 -0.53
N VAL A 23 -7.60 1.71 -0.74
CA VAL A 23 -7.73 2.28 -2.08
C VAL A 23 -6.58 3.26 -2.31
N PHE A 24 -5.83 3.01 -3.37
CA PHE A 24 -4.75 3.86 -3.84
C PHE A 24 -5.19 4.58 -5.11
N VAL A 25 -5.17 5.90 -5.10
CA VAL A 25 -5.52 6.73 -6.25
C VAL A 25 -4.25 7.36 -6.78
N ASP A 26 -3.91 7.07 -8.04
CA ASP A 26 -2.69 7.58 -8.68
C ASP A 26 -1.43 7.31 -7.84
N GLY A 27 -1.42 6.14 -7.19
CA GLY A 27 -0.35 5.68 -6.31
C GLY A 27 -0.43 6.17 -4.85
N GLN A 28 -1.31 7.12 -4.50
CA GLN A 28 -1.46 7.63 -3.14
C GLN A 28 -2.54 6.88 -2.35
N LEU A 29 -2.27 6.55 -1.08
CA LEU A 29 -3.30 5.99 -0.19
C LEU A 29 -4.42 7.00 0.03
N SER A 30 -5.66 6.62 -0.28
CA SER A 30 -6.85 7.46 -0.08
C SER A 30 -7.70 6.92 1.05
N LEU A 31 -7.56 7.52 2.23
CA LEU A 31 -8.34 7.13 3.42
C LEU A 31 -9.85 7.32 3.22
N ALA A 32 -10.25 8.36 2.47
CA ALA A 32 -11.65 8.65 2.17
C ALA A 32 -12.35 7.54 1.37
N HIS A 33 -11.60 6.77 0.59
CA HIS A 33 -12.14 5.67 -0.23
C HIS A 33 -11.81 4.28 0.34
N SER A 34 -11.01 4.22 1.41
CA SER A 34 -10.59 2.95 2.03
C SER A 34 -11.60 2.49 3.09
N LYS A 35 -11.76 1.17 3.23
CA LYS A 35 -12.54 0.52 4.30
C LYS A 35 -11.57 0.05 5.39
N LEU A 36 -11.52 0.78 6.50
CA LEU A 36 -10.60 0.49 7.61
C LEU A 36 -11.30 0.19 8.95
N ALA A 37 -12.63 0.31 9.00
CA ALA A 37 -13.39 0.19 10.24
C ALA A 37 -13.27 -1.21 10.89
N SER A 38 -13.07 -2.26 10.08
CA SER A 38 -12.86 -3.63 10.56
C SER A 38 -11.40 -3.99 10.78
N CYS A 39 -10.48 -3.03 10.68
CA CYS A 39 -9.06 -3.27 10.91
C CYS A 39 -8.82 -3.56 12.41
N PRO A 40 -8.25 -4.72 12.78
CA PRO A 40 -8.04 -5.04 14.18
C PRO A 40 -6.99 -4.14 14.81
N LYS A 41 -7.06 -4.00 16.14
CA LYS A 41 -5.98 -3.35 16.90
C LYS A 41 -4.66 -4.10 16.63
N GLY A 42 -3.56 -3.34 16.52
CA GLY A 42 -2.24 -3.88 16.21
C GLY A 42 -1.95 -3.98 14.71
N VAL A 43 -2.86 -3.52 13.84
CA VAL A 43 -2.56 -3.27 12.42
C VAL A 43 -2.35 -1.78 12.21
N ARG A 44 -1.21 -1.41 11.66
CA ARG A 44 -0.85 -0.03 11.31
C ARG A 44 -0.62 0.09 9.82
N ILE A 45 -1.16 1.15 9.23
CA ILE A 45 -1.09 1.41 7.79
C ILE A 45 -0.58 2.84 7.62
N LEU A 46 0.54 2.99 6.93
CA LEU A 46 1.20 4.27 6.71
C LEU A 46 1.40 4.47 5.20
N PRO A 47 1.12 5.66 4.65
CA PRO A 47 1.55 5.99 3.30
C PRO A 47 3.06 5.81 3.14
N ALA A 48 3.50 5.32 1.98
CA ALA A 48 4.93 5.08 1.73
C ALA A 48 5.79 6.34 1.92
N ALA A 49 5.27 7.51 1.52
CA ALA A 49 5.93 8.79 1.70
C ALA A 49 6.22 9.10 3.18
N GLU A 50 5.23 8.91 4.06
CA GLU A 50 5.38 9.15 5.50
C GLU A 50 6.33 8.14 6.15
N SER A 51 6.32 6.90 5.65
CA SER A 51 7.12 5.83 6.22
C SER A 51 8.64 6.03 6.07
N LEU A 52 9.08 6.86 5.12
CA LEU A 52 10.49 7.18 4.95
C LEU A 52 11.07 7.89 6.18
N ASP A 53 10.26 8.74 6.82
CA ASP A 53 10.66 9.49 8.01
C ASP A 53 10.35 8.71 9.29
N THR A 54 9.24 7.98 9.34
CA THR A 54 8.80 7.30 10.57
C THR A 54 9.41 5.92 10.78
N CYS A 55 9.81 5.24 9.70
CA CYS A 55 10.35 3.87 9.73
C CYS A 55 11.53 3.70 8.75
N PRO A 56 12.58 4.55 8.83
CA PRO A 56 13.69 4.55 7.87
C PRO A 56 14.45 3.22 7.84
N GLU A 57 14.47 2.48 8.95
CA GLU A 57 15.18 1.21 9.06
C GLU A 57 14.58 0.11 8.18
N TRP A 58 13.27 0.15 7.90
CA TRP A 58 12.64 -0.85 7.03
C TRP A 58 13.03 -0.66 5.56
N HIS A 59 13.11 0.59 5.12
CA HIS A 59 13.63 0.93 3.79
C HIS A 59 15.11 0.55 3.65
N GLN A 60 15.91 0.68 4.71
CA GLN A 60 17.32 0.25 4.71
C GLN A 60 17.48 -1.26 4.62
N GLN A 61 16.65 -2.04 5.32
CA GLN A 61 16.68 -3.49 5.26
C GLN A 61 16.30 -3.99 3.87
N GLU A 62 15.25 -3.42 3.29
CA GLU A 62 14.84 -3.72 1.93
C GLU A 62 15.91 -3.34 0.91
N ASN A 63 16.56 -2.19 1.11
CA ASN A 63 17.66 -1.73 0.29
C ASN A 63 18.86 -2.69 0.26
N ARG A 64 19.05 -3.48 1.32
CA ARG A 64 20.08 -4.51 1.44
C ARG A 64 19.63 -5.87 0.91
N SER A 65 18.33 -6.06 0.71
CA SER A 65 17.78 -7.29 0.19
C SER A 65 18.19 -7.46 -1.28
N ALA A 66 18.74 -8.62 -1.64
CA ALA A 66 19.24 -8.94 -2.98
C ALA A 66 18.11 -9.15 -4.02
N ILE A 67 16.91 -8.64 -3.74
CA ILE A 67 15.71 -8.84 -4.54
C ILE A 67 15.84 -8.03 -5.83
N SER A 68 16.40 -8.73 -6.83
CA SER A 68 16.45 -8.44 -8.26
C SER A 68 17.42 -7.35 -8.72
N LYS A 69 18.41 -7.77 -9.53
CA LYS A 69 19.25 -6.89 -10.36
C LYS A 69 18.50 -6.30 -11.58
N SER A 70 17.20 -6.58 -11.75
CA SER A 70 16.46 -6.07 -12.91
C SER A 70 16.34 -4.54 -12.85
N VAL A 71 16.36 -3.91 -14.02
CA VAL A 71 16.20 -2.45 -14.14
C VAL A 71 14.85 -2.00 -13.59
N PHE A 72 13.79 -2.79 -13.74
CA PHE A 72 12.46 -2.49 -13.19
C PHE A 72 12.43 -2.51 -11.66
N ALA A 73 13.12 -3.44 -11.01
CA ALA A 73 13.21 -3.46 -9.54
C ALA A 73 14.01 -2.25 -9.02
N GLN A 74 15.09 -1.89 -9.70
CA GLN A 74 15.88 -0.69 -9.39
C GLN A 74 15.08 0.59 -9.59
N LEU A 75 14.28 0.67 -10.67
CA LEU A 75 13.41 1.80 -10.95
C LEU A 75 12.32 1.92 -9.88
N ASN A 76 11.58 0.86 -9.58
CA ASN A 76 10.55 0.88 -8.53
C ASN A 76 11.15 1.29 -7.18
N ARG A 77 12.37 0.84 -6.89
CA ARG A 77 13.11 1.23 -5.69
C ARG A 77 13.45 2.71 -5.67
N ALA A 78 13.91 3.27 -6.78
CA ALA A 78 14.22 4.71 -6.88
C ALA A 78 12.99 5.60 -6.59
N PHE A 79 11.77 5.10 -6.86
CA PHE A 79 10.51 5.81 -6.62
C PHE A 79 9.75 5.36 -5.36
N THR A 80 10.40 4.65 -4.43
CA THR A 80 9.74 4.07 -3.23
C THR A 80 8.96 5.07 -2.38
N GLY A 81 9.42 6.32 -2.27
CA GLY A 81 8.73 7.37 -1.50
C GLY A 81 7.50 7.96 -2.18
N ALA A 82 7.24 7.63 -3.44
CA ALA A 82 6.23 8.31 -4.24
C ALA A 82 4.85 7.65 -4.18
N SER A 83 4.74 6.33 -3.93
CA SER A 83 3.45 5.65 -4.03
C SER A 83 3.39 4.31 -3.29
N GLY A 84 2.22 4.00 -2.70
CA GLY A 84 1.95 2.77 -1.96
C GLY A 84 1.85 2.99 -0.44
N ALA A 85 2.00 1.91 0.34
CA ALA A 85 1.87 1.94 1.79
C ALA A 85 2.78 0.91 2.48
N ILE A 86 3.04 1.16 3.76
CA ILE A 86 3.56 0.15 4.67
C ILE A 86 2.43 -0.34 5.58
N ILE A 87 2.38 -1.66 5.75
CA ILE A 87 1.41 -2.37 6.56
C ILE A 87 2.19 -3.14 7.61
N GLN A 88 2.02 -2.77 8.88
CA GLN A 88 2.59 -3.49 10.02
C GLN A 88 1.46 -4.24 10.73
N VAL A 89 1.72 -5.50 11.04
CA VAL A 89 0.88 -6.34 11.89
C VAL A 89 1.71 -6.72 13.11
N ASP A 90 1.25 -6.33 14.29
CA ASP A 90 1.94 -6.59 15.55
C ASP A 90 1.95 -8.09 15.90
N ASP A 91 2.81 -8.46 16.85
CA ASP A 91 3.02 -9.86 17.27
C ASP A 91 1.71 -10.55 17.66
N GLY A 92 1.55 -11.79 17.21
CA GLY A 92 0.40 -12.64 17.52
C GLY A 92 -0.93 -12.21 16.87
N VAL A 93 -1.02 -11.07 16.20
CA VAL A 93 -2.26 -10.59 15.58
C VAL A 93 -2.65 -11.49 14.40
N GLN A 94 -3.88 -12.01 14.44
CA GLN A 94 -4.45 -12.86 13.39
C GLN A 94 -5.54 -12.10 12.64
N LEU A 95 -5.33 -11.83 11.34
CA LEU A 95 -6.36 -11.25 10.50
C LEU A 95 -7.23 -12.36 9.92
N ALA A 96 -8.50 -12.39 10.31
CA ALA A 96 -9.48 -13.35 9.79
C ALA A 96 -9.94 -13.01 8.36
N ALA A 97 -9.92 -11.73 7.99
CA ALA A 97 -10.28 -11.25 6.66
C ALA A 97 -9.04 -10.70 5.92
N PRO A 98 -8.94 -10.90 4.60
CA PRO A 98 -7.85 -10.34 3.82
C PRO A 98 -7.90 -8.82 3.78
N ILE A 99 -6.72 -8.19 3.65
CA ILE A 99 -6.59 -6.79 3.28
C ILE A 99 -6.56 -6.71 1.75
N SER A 100 -7.57 -6.09 1.16
CA SER A 100 -7.60 -5.82 -0.28
C SER A 100 -6.81 -4.56 -0.62
N LEU A 101 -5.91 -4.64 -1.60
CA LEU A 101 -5.13 -3.52 -2.14
C LEU A 101 -5.68 -3.15 -3.52
N VAL A 102 -6.40 -2.04 -3.61
CA VAL A 102 -7.01 -1.59 -4.85
C VAL A 102 -6.24 -0.40 -5.42
N HIS A 103 -5.71 -0.55 -6.64
CA HIS A 103 -5.06 0.54 -7.37
C HIS A 103 -6.00 1.10 -8.42
N VAL A 104 -6.26 2.41 -8.33
CA VAL A 104 -7.06 3.18 -9.27
C VAL A 104 -6.16 4.21 -9.94
N THR A 105 -6.09 4.14 -11.27
CA THR A 105 -5.38 5.12 -12.09
C THR A 105 -6.39 5.98 -12.83
N THR A 106 -6.30 7.29 -12.64
CA THR A 106 -7.20 8.26 -13.26
C THR A 106 -6.66 8.72 -14.63
N GLU A 107 -7.49 9.43 -15.39
CA GLU A 107 -7.10 9.96 -16.70
C GLU A 107 -5.95 10.98 -16.60
N ASP A 108 -5.83 11.69 -15.48
CA ASP A 108 -4.74 12.62 -15.19
C ASP A 108 -3.36 11.96 -15.22
N ARG A 109 -3.32 10.62 -15.18
CA ARG A 109 -2.10 9.80 -15.22
C ARG A 109 -1.94 8.96 -16.49
N GLN A 110 -2.69 9.24 -17.56
CA GLN A 110 -2.64 8.46 -18.81
C GLN A 110 -1.22 8.28 -19.38
N ASP A 111 -0.36 9.29 -19.28
CA ASP A 111 1.03 9.23 -19.77
C ASP A 111 2.07 9.04 -18.66
N HIS A 112 1.63 8.67 -17.45
CA HIS A 112 2.50 8.49 -16.29
C HIS A 112 2.65 7.02 -15.92
N VAL A 113 3.87 6.63 -15.57
CA VAL A 113 4.14 5.35 -14.92
C VAL A 113 3.87 5.50 -13.42
N LEU A 114 3.02 4.63 -12.88
CA LEU A 114 2.83 4.49 -11.43
C LEU A 114 3.57 3.25 -10.94
N LEU A 115 4.44 3.43 -9.93
CA LEU A 115 5.28 2.38 -9.36
C LEU A 115 4.95 2.19 -7.87
N PRO A 116 3.70 1.79 -7.52
CA PRO A 116 3.31 1.62 -6.12
C PRO A 116 4.12 0.50 -5.48
N ARG A 117 4.58 0.75 -4.25
CA ARG A 117 5.32 -0.23 -3.47
C ARG A 117 4.63 -0.46 -2.14
N HIS A 118 4.42 -1.74 -1.81
CA HIS A 118 3.89 -2.13 -0.51
C HIS A 118 4.93 -2.91 0.27
N MET A 119 5.06 -2.56 1.54
CA MET A 119 5.87 -3.31 2.47
C MET A 119 4.96 -3.87 3.56
N VAL A 120 5.04 -5.17 3.79
CA VAL A 120 4.25 -5.85 4.82
C VAL A 120 5.21 -6.40 5.87
N LYS A 121 5.08 -5.91 7.10
CA LYS A 121 5.83 -6.41 8.25
C LYS A 121 4.89 -7.21 9.14
N LEU A 122 5.14 -8.51 9.22
CA LEU A 122 4.43 -9.41 10.13
C LEU A 122 5.27 -9.60 11.39
N GLY A 123 4.65 -9.33 12.54
CA GLY A 123 5.19 -9.65 13.85
C GLY A 123 5.32 -11.16 14.07
N ALA A 124 6.01 -11.53 15.14
CA ALA A 124 6.20 -12.92 15.51
C ALA A 124 4.83 -13.60 15.73
N GLY A 125 4.61 -14.71 15.03
CA GLY A 125 3.35 -15.46 15.11
C GLY A 125 2.13 -14.74 14.52
N ALA A 126 2.29 -13.59 13.88
CA ALA A 126 1.19 -12.89 13.21
C ALA A 126 0.84 -13.52 11.85
N SER A 127 -0.40 -13.34 11.40
CA SER A 127 -0.87 -13.81 10.10
C SER A 127 -1.79 -12.79 9.42
N ALA A 128 -1.58 -12.61 8.12
CA ALA A 128 -2.42 -11.78 7.27
C ALA A 128 -2.47 -12.34 5.84
N GLN A 129 -3.59 -12.08 5.16
CA GLN A 129 -3.74 -12.33 3.73
C GLN A 129 -3.91 -10.99 3.00
N MET A 130 -3.27 -10.87 1.84
CA MET A 130 -3.35 -9.70 0.97
C MET A 130 -3.96 -10.12 -0.37
N VAL A 131 -4.84 -9.30 -0.94
CA VAL A 131 -5.49 -9.52 -2.25
C VAL A 131 -5.40 -8.29 -3.12
#